data_AF-A0A8T3L831-F1
#
_entry.id   AF-A0A8T3L831-F1
#
_cell.length_a   1.000
_cell.length_b   1.000
_cell.length_c   1.000
_cell.angle_alpha   90.00
_cell.angle_beta   90.00
_cell.angle_gamma   90.00
#
_symmetry.space_group_name_H-M   'P 1'
#
loop_
_entity.id
_entity.type
_entity.pdbx_description
1 polymer ?
#
loop_
_entity_poly.entity_id
_entity_poly.type
_entity_poly.pdbx_seq_one_letter_code
_entity_poly.pdbx_strand_id
1 'polypeptide(L)'
;MQMAQNEERHFPCPSEQVGCPSCHMPRIVKTGGFFSLRSHAFKVVKPKSSKGNKMPNSCQNAGCHSDRTLDWAINAYDDFYGKEK
;
A
#
# COMPACT_ATOMS: atom_id res chain seq x y z
N MET A 1 14.92 -5.14 9.88
CA MET A 1 14.14 -4.32 8.93
C MET A 1 14.86 -4.43 7.60
N GLN A 2 14.40 -5.29 6.68
CA GLN A 2 15.09 -5.49 5.41
C GLN A 2 14.65 -4.35 4.48
N MET A 3 15.52 -3.37 4.29
CA MET A 3 15.31 -2.29 3.33
C MET A 3 15.36 -2.88 1.92
N ALA A 4 14.53 -2.36 1.02
CA ALA A 4 14.62 -2.72 -0.39
C ALA A 4 16.04 -2.43 -0.92
N GLN A 5 16.47 -3.19 -1.92
CA GLN A 5 17.85 -3.18 -2.45
C GLN A 5 18.22 -1.89 -3.20
N ASN A 6 17.40 -0.85 -3.11
CA ASN A 6 17.63 0.45 -3.70
C ASN A 6 17.42 1.51 -2.60
N GLU A 7 18.48 2.25 -2.24
CA GLU A 7 18.51 3.23 -1.14
C GLU A 7 17.72 4.52 -1.45
N GLU A 8 17.03 4.58 -2.59
CA GLU A 8 16.25 5.72 -3.01
C GLU A 8 14.91 5.80 -2.27
N ARG A 9 14.62 6.96 -1.68
CA ARG A 9 13.36 7.22 -0.99
C ARG A 9 12.20 7.14 -1.99
N HIS A 10 11.39 6.09 -1.91
CA HIS A 10 10.24 5.90 -2.78
C HIS A 10 9.04 6.73 -2.32
N PHE A 11 8.65 7.71 -3.14
CA PHE A 11 7.38 8.42 -3.04
C PHE A 11 6.60 8.21 -4.34
N PRO A 12 5.77 7.16 -4.44
CA PRO A 12 5.05 6.83 -5.67
C PRO A 12 3.98 7.86 -6.04
N CYS A 13 3.59 8.67 -5.06
CA CYS A 13 2.53 9.67 -5.18
C CYS A 13 3.09 11.05 -4.81
N PRO A 14 2.50 12.13 -5.33
CA PRO A 14 2.90 13.50 -5.00
C PRO A 14 2.89 13.73 -3.48
N SER A 15 4.03 14.09 -2.91
CA SER A 15 4.21 14.28 -1.46
C SER A 15 3.37 15.43 -0.88
N GLU A 16 2.90 16.33 -1.73
CA GLU A 16 1.96 17.41 -1.38
C GLU A 16 0.55 16.89 -1.08
N GLN A 17 0.20 15.71 -1.61
CA GLN A 17 -1.16 15.14 -1.54
C GLN A 17 -1.24 13.92 -0.62
N VAL A 18 -0.11 13.28 -0.32
CA VAL A 18 -0.04 12.11 0.56
C VAL A 18 1.01 12.27 1.65
N GLY A 19 0.68 11.84 2.87
CA GLY A 19 1.63 11.79 3.98
C GLY A 19 2.12 10.37 4.26
N CYS A 20 3.13 10.24 5.12
CA CYS A 20 3.66 8.95 5.60
C CYS A 20 2.56 7.98 6.07
N PRO A 21 1.52 8.42 6.80
CA PRO A 21 0.43 7.55 7.25
C PRO A 21 -0.44 7.01 6.12
N SER A 22 -0.45 7.64 4.94
CA SER A 22 -1.23 7.14 3.79
C SER A 22 -0.75 5.75 3.37
N CYS A 23 0.58 5.53 3.36
CA CYS A 23 1.16 4.26 2.94
C CYS A 23 1.51 3.34 4.12
N HIS A 24 2.03 3.89 5.23
CA HIS A 24 2.50 3.09 6.39
C HIS A 24 1.42 2.81 7.42
N MET A 25 0.29 3.52 7.37
CA MET A 25 -0.86 3.33 8.25
C MET A 25 -2.18 3.32 7.42
N PRO A 26 -2.29 2.41 6.43
CA PRO A 26 -3.42 2.41 5.51
C PRO A 26 -4.73 2.08 6.22
N ARG A 27 -5.86 2.54 5.66
CA ARG A 27 -7.21 2.37 6.23
C ARG A 27 -7.79 0.96 6.00
N ILE A 28 -7.20 -0.07 6.58
CA ILE A 28 -7.42 -1.48 6.17
C ILE A 28 -8.62 -2.18 6.81
N VAL A 29 -9.31 -1.56 7.77
CA VAL A 29 -10.46 -2.16 8.48
C VAL A 29 -11.62 -1.16 8.49
N LYS A 30 -12.85 -1.67 8.32
CA LYS A 30 -14.08 -0.92 8.59
C LYS A 30 -14.61 -1.25 9.98
N THR A 31 -15.05 -0.25 10.73
CA THR A 31 -15.74 -0.40 12.02
C THR A 31 -17.12 0.25 11.95
N GLY A 32 -18.14 -0.43 12.50
CA GLY A 32 -19.53 0.04 12.45
C GLY A 32 -20.09 0.23 11.03
N GLY A 33 -19.54 -0.46 10.03
CA GLY A 33 -19.96 -0.38 8.61
C GLY A 33 -19.54 0.90 7.87
N PHE A 34 -19.43 2.02 8.56
CA PHE A 34 -19.17 3.34 7.97
C PHE A 34 -17.74 3.86 8.20
N PHE A 35 -17.20 3.69 9.41
CA PHE A 35 -15.89 4.23 9.75
C PHE A 35 -14.77 3.34 9.25
N SER A 36 -13.66 3.94 8.86
CA SER A 36 -12.44 3.20 8.52
C SER A 36 -11.33 3.50 9.53
N LEU A 37 -10.59 2.47 9.93
CA LEU A 37 -9.50 2.57 10.88
C LEU A 37 -8.16 2.43 10.15
N ARG A 38 -7.20 3.25 10.56
CA ARG A 38 -5.81 3.16 10.11
C ARG A 38 -5.10 2.00 10.81
N SER A 39 -4.29 1.28 10.05
CA SER A 39 -3.37 0.29 10.60
C SER A 39 -2.33 0.95 11.51
N HIS A 40 -2.03 0.32 12.64
CA HIS A 40 -0.93 0.69 13.52
C HIS A 40 0.25 -0.28 13.40
N ALA A 41 0.35 -1.01 12.28
CA ALA A 41 1.49 -1.88 12.00
C ALA A 41 2.71 -1.12 11.44
N PHE A 42 2.55 0.18 11.13
CA PHE A 42 3.59 1.09 10.63
C PHE A 42 4.41 0.54 9.44
N LYS A 43 3.76 -0.24 8.58
CA LYS A 43 4.37 -0.88 7.42
C LYS A 43 3.48 -0.74 6.19
N VAL A 44 4.10 -0.69 5.03
CA VAL A 44 3.39 -0.77 3.75
C VAL A 44 2.77 -2.15 3.62
N VAL A 45 1.46 -2.20 3.39
CA VAL A 45 0.75 -3.43 3.07
C VAL A 45 0.88 -3.65 1.57
N LYS A 46 1.72 -4.61 1.18
CA LYS A 46 2.06 -4.88 -0.21
C LYS A 46 0.82 -5.30 -1.01
N PRO A 47 0.70 -4.88 -2.28
CA PRO A 47 -0.40 -5.32 -3.15
C PRO A 47 -0.51 -6.84 -3.25
N LYS A 48 0.60 -7.57 -3.34
CA LYS A 48 0.62 -9.04 -3.40
C LYS A 48 -0.09 -9.70 -2.20
N SER A 49 -0.05 -9.08 -1.01
CA SER A 49 -0.76 -9.58 0.17
C SER A 49 -2.28 -9.55 0.01
N SER A 50 -2.83 -8.64 -0.82
CA SER A 50 -4.27 -8.62 -1.12
C SER A 50 -4.72 -9.87 -1.87
N LYS A 51 -3.88 -10.44 -2.74
CA LYS A 51 -4.22 -11.63 -3.53
C LYS A 51 -4.39 -12.87 -2.66
N GLY A 52 -3.50 -13.07 -1.69
CA GLY A 52 -3.55 -14.24 -0.79
C GLY A 52 -4.57 -14.09 0.33
N ASN A 53 -4.65 -12.91 0.95
CA ASN A 53 -5.37 -12.74 2.21
C ASN A 53 -6.73 -12.06 2.06
N LYS A 54 -7.11 -11.65 0.84
CA LYS A 54 -8.33 -10.85 0.57
C LYS A 54 -8.39 -9.57 1.42
N MET A 55 -7.23 -8.98 1.71
CA MET A 55 -7.10 -7.77 2.54
C MET A 55 -6.79 -6.53 1.68
N PRO A 56 -7.20 -5.32 2.09
CA PRO A 56 -6.80 -4.09 1.40
C PRO A 56 -5.29 -3.85 1.47
N ASN A 57 -4.69 -3.29 0.41
CA ASN A 57 -3.28 -2.89 0.37
C ASN A 57 -3.09 -1.37 0.56
N SER A 58 -1.86 -0.90 0.66
CA SER A 58 -1.58 0.53 0.87
C SER A 58 -1.86 1.42 -0.35
N CYS A 59 -1.95 0.87 -1.56
CA CYS A 59 -2.00 1.63 -2.80
C CYS A 59 -3.44 1.93 -3.25
N GLN A 60 -4.31 0.91 -3.21
CA GLN A 60 -5.67 1.00 -3.72
C GLN A 60 -6.69 1.36 -2.64
N ASN A 61 -6.30 1.23 -1.37
CA ASN A 61 -7.19 1.50 -0.25
C ASN A 61 -7.40 3.00 -0.05
N ALA A 62 -8.50 3.36 0.61
CA ALA A 62 -8.96 4.75 0.78
C ALA A 62 -9.21 5.52 -0.55
N GLY A 63 -9.26 4.83 -1.69
CA GLY A 63 -9.66 5.41 -2.99
C GLY A 63 -8.54 6.00 -3.82
N CYS A 64 -7.26 5.88 -3.44
CA CYS A 64 -6.16 6.51 -4.17
C CYS A 64 -5.95 5.95 -5.58
N HIS A 65 -6.09 4.64 -5.75
CA HIS A 65 -5.99 3.94 -7.04
C HIS A 65 -7.11 2.90 -7.21
N SER A 66 -8.34 3.26 -6.83
CA SER A 66 -9.49 2.35 -6.90
C SER A 66 -9.93 2.00 -8.32
N ASP A 67 -9.49 2.77 -9.31
CA ASP A 67 -9.69 2.57 -10.75
C ASP A 67 -8.72 1.53 -11.35
N ARG A 68 -7.64 1.19 -10.63
CA ARG A 68 -6.61 0.28 -11.12
C ARG A 68 -6.83 -1.15 -10.65
N THR A 69 -6.37 -2.11 -11.46
CA THR A 69 -6.43 -3.53 -11.13
C THR A 69 -5.41 -3.89 -10.04
N LEU A 70 -5.65 -4.99 -9.33
CA LEU A 70 -4.68 -5.50 -8.36
C LEU A 70 -3.35 -5.88 -9.02
N ASP A 71 -3.39 -6.48 -10.21
CA ASP A 71 -2.18 -6.85 -10.95
C ASP A 71 -1.35 -5.63 -11.35
N TRP A 72 -1.98 -4.49 -11.67
CA TRP A 72 -1.26 -3.23 -11.90
C TRP A 72 -0.48 -2.81 -10.65
N ALA A 73 -1.11 -2.86 -9.47
CA ALA A 73 -0.45 -2.47 -8.22
C ALA A 73 0.70 -3.42 -7.85
N ILE A 74 0.55 -4.72 -8.11
CA ILE A 74 1.60 -5.71 -7.92
C ILE A 74 2.79 -5.43 -8.84
N ASN A 75 2.53 -5.25 -10.15
CA ASN A 75 3.58 -4.99 -11.12
C ASN A 75 4.31 -3.68 -10.80
N ALA A 76 3.60 -2.59 -10.52
CA ALA A 76 4.22 -1.31 -10.15
C ALA A 76 5.09 -1.41 -8.89
N TYR A 77 4.66 -2.20 -7.91
CA TYR A 77 5.45 -2.47 -6.70
C TYR A 77 6.71 -3.29 -7.02
N ASP A 78 6.54 -4.37 -7.78
CA ASP A 78 7.64 -5.29 -8.16
C ASP A 78 8.65 -4.63 -9.11
N ASP A 79 8.21 -3.73 -9.98
CA ASP A 79 9.08 -2.99 -10.92
C ASP A 79 10.02 -2.04 -10.18
N PHE A 80 9.56 -1.43 -9.07
CA PHE A 80 10.38 -0.51 -8.28
C PHE A 80 11.22 -1.23 -7.22
N TYR A 81 10.61 -2.14 -6.45
CA TYR A 81 11.25 -2.79 -5.31
C TYR A 81 11.95 -4.10 -5.65
N GLY A 82 11.79 -4.58 -6.88
CA GLY A 82 12.18 -5.91 -7.29
C GLY A 82 11.13 -6.96 -6.89
N LYS A 83 11.05 -8.02 -7.68
CA LYS A 83 10.20 -9.18 -7.36
C LYS A 83 10.72 -9.85 -6.09
N GLU A 84 9.85 -10.02 -5.11
CA GLU A 84 10.17 -10.86 -3.96
C GLU A 84 10.42 -12.30 -4.44
N LYS A 85 11.52 -12.90 -3.97
CA LYS A 85 11.84 -14.32 -4.21
C LYS A 85 10.79 -15.24 -3.59
#